data_AF-A0A0D0DRA0-F1
#
_entry.id   AF-A0A0D0DRA0-F1
#
_cell.length_a   1.000
_cell.length_b   1.000
_cell.length_c   1.000
_cell.angle_alpha   90.00
_cell.angle_beta   90.00
_cell.angle_gamma   90.00
#
_symmetry.space_group_name_H-M   'P 1'
#
loop_
_entity.id
_entity.type
_entity.pdbx_description
1 polymer ?
#
loop_
_entity_poly.entity_id
_entity_poly.type
_entity_poly.pdbx_seq_one_letter_code
_entity_poly.pdbx_strand_id
1 'polypeptide(L)'
;MYKQPTDLLNVLPPELVGYIFHLWLLDSIYPNTKYWHSQLPVLLCLVSKSWRDFVYASPFLWVHVIIEASQDAVPALHALRKRLKRSQSAPLFLDIVVGEHPDRVALRMLLAESSRFRHLTLSVLDLSWCDDIPTQGFTQLSKLTVHTGFQIVPPVVKLDAVFSSALHLRYVKWLSTGDPGPVGVNGHQLHSLDLTVFYIPGKHEYTPISPRGRVLLPELRSLVLDGTGEIACFLRSIRAPLLSCLDIKWWHYNGHEGALEALRSLLAYSPHLEEIALRKFLITEDGLISIITNYEHILRFTVATEGWQTSFITQRTFELLTRREHGKYALPYLEKLEFRAAFDVPDDVVLRMIESRKSPEHDVACTLKSICLDGCKPMAEESVSRLQAICQESGLKAEGTFVGRNNVSISTSIIAAKARTSYFSFLFDPEAVILWFRKLLLGRR
;
A
#
# COMPACT_ATOMS: atom_id res chain seq x y z
N MET A 1 25.29 -44.37 -7.61
CA MET A 1 24.91 -43.73 -8.89
C MET A 1 24.03 -42.52 -8.58
N TYR A 2 24.53 -41.30 -8.78
CA TYR A 2 23.68 -40.10 -8.69
C TYR A 2 22.93 -39.95 -10.01
N LYS A 3 21.58 -39.92 -9.97
CA LYS A 3 20.78 -39.58 -11.16
C LYS A 3 21.20 -38.18 -11.61
N GLN A 4 21.53 -38.02 -12.90
CA GLN A 4 21.78 -36.69 -13.44
C GLN A 4 20.54 -35.83 -13.21
N PRO A 5 20.69 -34.61 -12.69
CA PRO A 5 19.57 -33.70 -12.54
C PRO A 5 19.00 -33.37 -13.92
N THR A 6 17.69 -33.62 -14.10
CA THR A 6 16.99 -33.34 -15.34
C THR A 6 16.93 -31.83 -15.57
N ASP A 7 17.37 -31.36 -16.73
CA ASP A 7 17.29 -29.94 -17.10
C ASP A 7 15.81 -29.53 -17.23
N LEU A 8 15.40 -28.54 -16.44
CA LEU A 8 14.01 -28.06 -16.40
C LEU A 8 13.51 -27.62 -17.79
N LEU A 9 14.40 -27.06 -18.62
CA LEU A 9 14.07 -26.64 -20.00
C LEU A 9 13.72 -27.80 -20.92
N ASN A 10 14.13 -29.03 -20.58
CA ASN A 10 13.81 -30.23 -21.37
C ASN A 10 12.54 -30.94 -20.87
N VAL A 11 12.04 -30.58 -19.69
CA VAL A 11 10.89 -31.24 -19.05
C VAL A 11 9.63 -30.38 -19.14
N LEU A 12 9.79 -29.06 -19.10
CA LEU A 12 8.68 -28.12 -19.07
C LEU A 12 8.60 -27.31 -20.37
N PRO A 13 7.38 -26.97 -20.83
CA PRO A 13 7.19 -25.98 -21.89
C PRO A 13 7.91 -24.66 -21.58
N PRO A 14 8.56 -24.03 -22.58
CA PRO A 14 9.32 -22.81 -22.38
C PRO A 14 8.47 -21.65 -21.82
N GLU A 15 7.17 -21.62 -22.12
CA GLU A 15 6.23 -20.61 -21.61
C GLU A 15 6.07 -20.72 -20.08
N LEU A 16 5.96 -21.95 -19.56
CA LEU A 16 5.84 -22.19 -18.12
C LEU A 16 7.14 -21.85 -17.40
N VAL A 17 8.29 -22.22 -17.98
CA VAL A 17 9.59 -21.85 -17.41
C VAL A 17 9.77 -20.32 -17.39
N GLY A 18 9.35 -19.66 -18.46
CA GLY A 18 9.38 -18.19 -18.56
C GLY A 18 8.48 -17.54 -17.51
N TYR A 19 7.29 -18.10 -17.29
CA TYR A 19 6.37 -17.63 -16.26
C TYR A 19 6.93 -17.82 -14.85
N ILE A 20 7.54 -18.97 -14.56
CA ILE A 20 8.20 -19.22 -13.26
C ILE A 20 9.27 -18.18 -12.98
N PHE A 21 10.15 -17.88 -13.95
CA PHE A 21 11.17 -16.84 -13.75
C PHE A 21 10.58 -15.44 -13.69
N HIS A 22 9.49 -15.17 -14.41
CA HIS A 22 8.79 -13.90 -14.30
C HIS A 22 8.20 -13.69 -12.90
N LEU A 23 7.56 -14.72 -12.31
CA LEU A 23 7.08 -14.65 -10.93
C LEU A 23 8.23 -14.45 -9.95
N TRP A 24 9.33 -15.19 -10.12
CA TRP A 24 10.50 -15.03 -9.28
C TRP A 24 11.13 -13.62 -9.40
N LEU A 25 11.14 -13.03 -10.60
CA LEU A 25 11.53 -11.63 -10.82
C LEU A 25 10.63 -10.69 -10.01
N LEU A 26 9.32 -10.87 -10.08
CA LEU A 26 8.37 -10.04 -9.35
C LEU A 26 8.56 -10.15 -7.83
N ASP A 27 8.68 -11.36 -7.30
CA ASP A 27 8.89 -11.62 -5.86
C ASP A 27 10.24 -11.08 -5.38
N SER A 28 11.26 -11.10 -6.24
CA SER A 28 12.58 -10.58 -5.90
C SER A 28 12.64 -9.04 -5.93
N ILE A 29 11.85 -8.40 -6.80
CA ILE A 29 11.85 -6.94 -6.96
C ILE A 29 10.91 -6.26 -5.95
N TYR A 30 9.82 -6.92 -5.56
CA TYR A 30 8.83 -6.36 -4.64
C TYR A 30 8.84 -7.06 -3.28
N PRO A 31 8.97 -6.34 -2.15
CA PRO A 31 8.97 -4.87 -2.02
C PRO A 31 10.36 -4.22 -2.09
N ASN A 32 11.45 -5.00 -2.20
CA ASN A 32 12.81 -4.50 -2.05
C ASN A 32 13.49 -4.36 -3.41
N THR A 33 13.52 -3.15 -3.97
CA THR A 33 14.13 -2.82 -5.26
C THR A 33 15.65 -2.80 -5.18
N LYS A 34 16.27 -3.88 -4.69
CA LYS A 34 17.73 -4.01 -4.78
C LYS A 34 18.11 -4.15 -6.25
N TYR A 35 18.99 -3.27 -6.71
CA TYR A 35 19.49 -3.14 -8.08
C TYR A 35 19.91 -4.49 -8.74
N TRP A 36 20.37 -5.43 -7.93
CA TRP A 36 20.88 -6.75 -8.33
C TRP A 36 19.81 -7.63 -8.98
N HIS A 37 18.52 -7.44 -8.65
CA HIS A 37 17.43 -8.24 -9.21
C HIS A 37 17.16 -7.95 -10.69
N SER A 38 17.51 -6.75 -11.16
CA SER A 38 17.45 -6.43 -12.59
C SER A 38 18.43 -7.28 -13.43
N GLN A 39 19.45 -7.87 -12.82
CA GLN A 39 20.47 -8.66 -13.50
C GLN A 39 20.12 -10.14 -13.67
N LEU A 40 18.98 -10.61 -13.12
CA LEU A 40 18.63 -12.03 -13.22
C LEU A 40 18.72 -12.60 -14.63
N PRO A 41 18.17 -11.98 -15.70
CA PRO A 41 18.27 -12.55 -17.03
C PRO A 41 19.73 -12.81 -17.44
N VAL A 42 20.64 -11.93 -17.02
CA VAL A 42 22.08 -12.08 -17.25
C VAL A 42 22.63 -13.24 -16.43
N LEU A 43 22.25 -13.38 -15.15
CA LEU A 43 22.67 -14.50 -14.31
C LEU A 43 22.17 -15.86 -14.85
N LEU A 44 20.93 -15.93 -15.34
CA LEU A 44 20.39 -17.14 -15.97
C LEU A 44 21.16 -17.52 -17.24
N CYS A 45 21.64 -16.53 -18.00
CA CYS A 45 22.49 -16.77 -19.18
C CYS A 45 23.87 -17.37 -18.85
N LEU A 46 24.28 -17.37 -17.57
CA LEU A 46 25.53 -17.96 -17.10
C LEU A 46 25.39 -19.44 -16.71
N VAL A 47 24.16 -19.97 -16.57
CA VAL A 47 23.92 -21.35 -16.15
C VAL A 47 24.37 -22.36 -17.22
N SER A 48 23.89 -22.18 -18.46
CA SER A 48 24.28 -23.00 -19.60
C SER A 48 23.93 -22.31 -20.92
N LYS A 49 24.38 -22.89 -22.05
CA LYS A 49 24.00 -22.41 -23.39
C LYS A 49 22.48 -22.48 -23.61
N SER A 50 21.84 -23.61 -23.27
CA SER A 50 20.38 -23.79 -23.41
C SER A 50 19.61 -22.71 -22.66
N TRP A 51 20.03 -22.40 -21.43
CA TRP A 51 19.42 -21.36 -20.61
C TRP A 51 19.63 -19.96 -21.19
N ARG A 52 20.81 -19.67 -21.72
CA ARG A 52 21.08 -18.40 -22.41
C ARG A 52 20.19 -18.23 -23.64
N ASP A 53 20.08 -19.26 -24.46
CA ASP A 53 19.28 -19.22 -25.68
C ASP A 53 17.80 -19.03 -25.33
N PHE A 54 17.30 -19.75 -24.31
CA PHE A 54 15.97 -19.58 -23.76
C PHE A 54 15.71 -18.15 -23.26
N VAL A 55 16.63 -17.59 -22.46
CA VAL A 55 16.46 -16.24 -21.91
C VAL A 55 16.47 -15.18 -23.01
N TYR A 56 17.33 -15.32 -24.03
CA TYR A 56 17.34 -14.41 -25.17
C TYR A 56 16.12 -14.54 -26.08
N ALA A 57 15.50 -15.73 -26.14
CA ALA A 57 14.26 -15.96 -26.85
C ALA A 57 13.01 -15.50 -26.08
N SER A 58 13.14 -15.06 -24.82
CA SER A 58 12.01 -14.76 -23.92
C SER A 58 11.92 -13.26 -23.59
N PRO A 59 11.17 -12.44 -24.35
CA PRO A 59 11.07 -10.99 -24.13
C PRO A 59 10.60 -10.60 -22.73
N PHE A 60 9.70 -11.40 -22.13
CA PHE A 60 9.15 -11.16 -20.79
C PHE A 60 10.18 -11.17 -19.67
N LEU A 61 11.35 -11.79 -19.87
CA LEU A 61 12.41 -11.74 -18.86
C LEU A 61 13.16 -10.40 -18.87
N TRP A 62 13.00 -9.59 -19.93
CA TRP A 62 13.70 -8.32 -20.12
C TRP A 62 12.84 -7.08 -19.80
N VAL A 63 11.56 -7.26 -19.45
CA VAL A 63 10.57 -6.18 -19.29
C VAL A 63 10.75 -5.31 -18.05
N HIS A 64 11.37 -5.85 -17.00
CA HIS A 64 11.69 -5.08 -15.80
C HIS A 64 12.97 -4.31 -16.04
N VAL A 65 12.97 -3.00 -15.91
CA VAL A 65 14.17 -2.17 -16.07
C VAL A 65 14.30 -1.28 -14.84
N ILE A 66 15.43 -1.39 -14.17
CA ILE A 66 15.82 -0.51 -13.07
C ILE A 66 17.00 0.31 -13.57
N ILE A 67 16.92 1.62 -13.45
CA ILE A 67 17.96 2.53 -13.92
C ILE A 67 18.12 3.70 -12.97
N GLU A 68 19.38 4.00 -12.67
CA GLU A 68 19.78 5.26 -12.08
C GLU A 68 20.24 6.17 -13.21
N ALA A 69 19.44 7.19 -13.51
CA ALA A 69 19.67 8.16 -14.56
C ALA A 69 20.41 9.38 -13.99
N SER A 70 21.61 9.17 -13.45
CA SER A 70 22.53 10.22 -13.01
C SER A 70 23.69 10.36 -14.02
N GLN A 71 24.40 11.49 -13.96
CA GLN A 71 25.57 11.77 -14.78
C GLN A 71 26.60 10.64 -14.62
N ASP A 72 27.25 10.25 -15.73
CA ASP A 72 28.20 9.12 -15.86
C ASP A 72 27.62 7.70 -15.98
N ALA A 73 26.29 7.56 -16.15
CA ALA A 73 25.66 6.28 -16.50
C ALA A 73 25.96 5.76 -17.93
N VAL A 74 26.94 6.33 -18.64
CA VAL A 74 27.26 6.05 -20.05
C VAL A 74 27.48 4.55 -20.36
N PRO A 75 28.17 3.75 -19.53
CA PRO A 75 28.29 2.31 -19.76
C PRO A 75 26.95 1.55 -19.71
N ALA A 76 25.96 2.08 -18.97
CA ALA A 76 24.64 1.50 -18.85
C ALA A 76 23.77 1.71 -20.09
N LEU A 77 24.03 2.74 -20.91
CA LEU A 77 23.18 3.09 -22.04
C LEU A 77 23.12 2.00 -23.12
N HIS A 78 24.26 1.38 -23.44
CA HIS A 78 24.31 0.28 -24.42
C HIS A 78 23.60 -0.98 -23.90
N ALA A 79 23.80 -1.30 -22.62
CA ALA A 79 23.12 -2.41 -21.97
C ALA A 79 21.60 -2.19 -21.93
N LEU A 80 21.18 -0.97 -21.62
CA LEU A 80 19.79 -0.53 -21.64
C LEU A 80 19.18 -0.68 -23.04
N ARG A 81 19.83 -0.14 -24.08
CA ARG A 81 19.36 -0.27 -25.46
C ARG A 81 19.19 -1.73 -25.87
N LYS A 82 20.17 -2.59 -25.54
CA LYS A 82 20.08 -4.03 -25.80
C LYS A 82 18.93 -4.68 -25.04
N ARG A 83 18.68 -4.27 -23.80
CA ARG A 83 17.57 -4.76 -22.97
C ARG A 83 16.21 -4.36 -23.56
N LEU A 84 16.03 -3.08 -23.90
CA LEU A 84 14.81 -2.58 -24.53
C LEU A 84 14.54 -3.27 -25.87
N LYS A 85 15.58 -3.50 -26.68
CA LYS A 85 15.47 -4.27 -27.92
C LYS A 85 15.03 -5.73 -27.67
N ARG A 86 15.56 -6.36 -26.61
CA ARG A 86 15.21 -7.75 -26.24
C ARG A 86 13.80 -7.89 -25.67
N SER A 87 13.27 -6.87 -25.00
CA SER A 87 11.89 -6.87 -24.53
C SER A 87 10.86 -6.66 -25.66
N GLN A 88 11.30 -6.34 -26.88
CA GLN A 88 10.47 -6.25 -28.08
C GLN A 88 9.27 -5.30 -27.89
N SER A 89 8.03 -5.77 -28.06
CA SER A 89 6.79 -5.01 -27.83
C SER A 89 6.16 -5.29 -26.46
N ALA A 90 6.82 -6.09 -25.60
CA ALA A 90 6.25 -6.48 -24.32
C ALA A 90 6.09 -5.24 -23.39
N PRO A 91 5.04 -5.22 -22.54
CA PRO A 91 4.83 -4.13 -21.59
C PRO A 91 5.97 -4.02 -20.59
N LEU A 92 6.41 -2.79 -20.32
CA LEU A 92 7.57 -2.48 -19.48
C LEU A 92 7.17 -2.14 -18.05
N PHE A 93 8.04 -2.52 -17.12
CA PHE A 93 7.94 -2.22 -15.69
C PHE A 93 9.21 -1.49 -15.29
N LEU A 94 9.09 -0.20 -15.05
CA LEU A 94 10.24 0.68 -14.88
C LEU A 94 10.37 1.17 -13.44
N ASP A 95 11.59 1.18 -12.95
CA ASP A 95 12.00 1.91 -11.75
C ASP A 95 13.17 2.83 -12.13
N ILE A 96 12.89 4.14 -12.14
CA ILE A 96 13.82 5.17 -12.58
C ILE A 96 14.17 6.03 -11.38
N VAL A 97 15.43 6.00 -10.99
CA VAL A 97 15.99 6.94 -10.01
C VAL A 97 16.66 8.06 -10.79
N VAL A 98 16.17 9.28 -10.64
CA VAL A 98 16.72 10.47 -11.31
C VAL A 98 17.48 11.29 -10.29
N GLY A 99 18.80 11.31 -10.42
CA GLY A 99 19.70 12.08 -9.55
C GLY A 99 19.69 13.59 -9.83
N GLU A 100 20.55 14.33 -9.13
CA GLU A 100 20.67 15.80 -9.25
C GLU A 100 21.15 16.27 -10.64
N HIS A 101 21.84 15.40 -11.39
CA HIS A 101 22.32 15.66 -12.74
C HIS A 101 21.79 14.57 -13.67
N PRO A 102 20.55 14.70 -14.16
CA PRO A 102 19.92 13.65 -14.94
C PRO A 102 20.65 13.37 -16.25
N ASP A 103 20.94 12.09 -16.55
CA ASP A 103 21.34 11.69 -17.91
C ASP A 103 20.12 11.77 -18.84
N ARG A 104 19.97 12.94 -19.47
CA ARG A 104 18.86 13.22 -20.39
C ARG A 104 18.85 12.30 -21.61
N VAL A 105 19.99 11.76 -22.04
CA VAL A 105 20.04 10.84 -23.18
C VAL A 105 19.43 9.49 -22.80
N ALA A 106 19.77 8.98 -21.61
CA ALA A 106 19.17 7.77 -21.07
C ALA A 106 17.67 7.94 -20.84
N LEU A 107 17.24 9.07 -20.26
CA LEU A 107 15.83 9.35 -20.02
C LEU A 107 15.03 9.46 -21.32
N ARG A 108 15.52 10.20 -22.33
CA ARG A 108 14.86 10.29 -23.64
C ARG A 108 14.75 8.91 -24.31
N MET A 109 15.78 8.07 -24.19
CA MET A 109 15.75 6.70 -24.73
C MET A 109 14.66 5.86 -24.05
N LEU A 110 14.50 5.96 -22.74
CA LEU A 110 13.43 5.26 -22.01
C LEU A 110 12.07 5.81 -22.37
N LEU A 111 11.90 7.12 -22.32
CA LEU A 111 10.63 7.81 -22.57
C LEU A 111 10.13 7.61 -24.00
N ALA A 112 11.01 7.34 -24.97
CA ALA A 112 10.62 6.90 -26.30
C ALA A 112 9.82 5.59 -26.31
N GLU A 113 9.95 4.76 -25.27
CA GLU A 113 9.21 3.50 -25.07
C GLU A 113 7.96 3.68 -24.19
N SER A 114 7.53 4.93 -23.89
CA SER A 114 6.45 5.22 -22.93
C SER A 114 5.13 4.50 -23.23
N SER A 115 4.86 4.20 -24.50
CA SER A 115 3.61 3.54 -24.95
C SER A 115 3.47 2.13 -24.43
N ARG A 116 4.59 1.52 -24.03
CA ARG A 116 4.69 0.19 -23.46
C ARG A 116 4.73 0.21 -21.95
N PHE A 117 4.83 1.37 -21.31
CA PHE A 117 4.95 1.43 -19.85
C PHE A 117 3.66 0.95 -19.23
N ARG A 118 3.72 -0.13 -18.46
CA ARG A 118 2.58 -0.62 -17.70
C ARG A 118 2.64 -0.11 -16.28
N HIS A 119 3.81 -0.23 -15.65
CA HIS A 119 4.12 0.32 -14.33
C HIS A 119 5.35 1.22 -14.42
N LEU A 120 5.27 2.39 -13.78
CA LEU A 120 6.37 3.34 -13.69
C LEU A 120 6.56 3.77 -12.24
N THR A 121 7.76 3.58 -11.71
CA THR A 121 8.22 4.19 -10.46
C THR A 121 9.27 5.26 -10.81
N LEU A 122 9.06 6.48 -10.34
CA LEU A 122 9.96 7.60 -10.50
C LEU A 122 10.44 8.05 -9.12
N SER A 123 11.74 7.95 -8.86
CA SER A 123 12.37 8.55 -7.68
C SER A 123 13.19 9.74 -8.12
N VAL A 124 12.69 10.95 -7.89
CA VAL A 124 13.18 12.17 -8.53
C VAL A 124 13.83 13.10 -7.53
N LEU A 125 15.13 13.36 -7.70
CA LEU A 125 15.90 14.34 -6.94
C LEU A 125 16.09 15.66 -7.69
N ASP A 126 15.89 15.69 -9.01
CA ASP A 126 15.88 16.89 -9.85
C ASP A 126 14.80 16.78 -10.93
N LEU A 127 14.06 17.86 -11.18
CA LEU A 127 12.97 17.95 -12.17
C LEU A 127 13.37 18.75 -13.41
N SER A 128 14.66 19.06 -13.60
CA SER A 128 15.17 19.74 -14.79
C SER A 128 14.95 18.95 -16.09
N TRP A 129 14.75 17.63 -16.00
CA TRP A 129 14.50 16.73 -17.13
C TRP A 129 13.02 16.62 -17.54
N CYS A 130 12.06 17.14 -16.75
CA CYS A 130 10.65 16.91 -17.06
C CYS A 130 10.18 17.49 -18.39
N ASP A 131 10.90 18.50 -18.91
CA ASP A 131 10.60 19.06 -20.23
C ASP A 131 10.89 18.06 -21.37
N ASP A 132 11.61 16.96 -21.06
CA ASP A 132 11.84 15.83 -21.96
C ASP A 132 10.73 14.76 -21.87
N ILE A 133 9.74 14.89 -20.97
CA ILE A 133 8.59 13.98 -20.88
C ILE A 133 7.71 14.19 -22.12
N PRO A 134 7.43 13.13 -22.90
CA PRO A 134 6.57 13.26 -24.05
C PRO A 134 5.16 13.63 -23.58
N THR A 135 4.54 14.59 -24.25
CA THR A 135 3.16 15.03 -23.96
C THR A 135 2.12 13.94 -24.22
N GLN A 136 2.50 12.91 -24.97
CA GLN A 136 1.66 11.78 -25.33
C GLN A 136 2.41 10.48 -25.13
N GLY A 137 1.65 9.39 -25.05
CA GLY A 137 2.21 8.06 -25.22
C GLY A 137 2.35 7.26 -23.95
N PHE A 138 1.73 7.59 -22.82
CA PHE A 138 1.65 6.65 -21.67
C PHE A 138 0.43 5.73 -21.78
N THR A 139 0.15 5.25 -23.00
CA THR A 139 -1.12 4.60 -23.35
C THR A 139 -1.40 3.30 -22.60
N GLN A 140 -0.39 2.60 -22.08
CA GLN A 140 -0.56 1.36 -21.29
C GLN A 140 -0.36 1.56 -19.79
N LEU A 141 -0.07 2.79 -19.35
CA LEU A 141 0.32 3.05 -17.97
C LEU A 141 -0.88 2.85 -17.05
N SER A 142 -0.76 1.89 -16.14
CA SER A 142 -1.82 1.50 -15.20
C SER A 142 -1.46 1.78 -13.75
N LYS A 143 -0.15 1.87 -13.45
CA LYS A 143 0.39 2.14 -12.13
C LYS A 143 1.52 3.17 -12.22
N LEU A 144 1.37 4.27 -11.50
CA LEU A 144 2.40 5.29 -11.34
C LEU A 144 2.79 5.40 -9.87
N THR A 145 4.08 5.36 -9.58
CA THR A 145 4.65 5.68 -8.27
C THR A 145 5.61 6.83 -8.42
N VAL A 146 5.46 7.88 -7.63
CA VAL A 146 6.35 9.04 -7.64
C VAL A 146 6.91 9.22 -6.24
N HIS A 147 8.22 9.31 -6.13
CA HIS A 147 8.95 9.68 -4.92
C HIS A 147 9.73 10.94 -5.23
N THR A 148 9.46 12.03 -4.54
CA THR A 148 10.24 13.27 -4.71
C THR A 148 11.19 13.46 -3.55
N GLY A 149 12.43 13.82 -3.85
CA GLY A 149 13.46 14.08 -2.85
C GLY A 149 13.10 15.23 -1.90
N PHE A 150 13.76 15.23 -0.74
CA PHE A 150 13.48 16.12 0.40
C PHE A 150 13.70 17.63 0.16
N GLN A 151 14.27 18.02 -0.98
CA GLN A 151 14.73 19.39 -1.23
C GLN A 151 13.97 20.10 -2.35
N ILE A 152 13.06 19.42 -3.04
CA ILE A 152 12.39 19.97 -4.21
C ILE A 152 10.89 19.93 -3.98
N VAL A 153 10.28 21.12 -3.97
CA VAL A 153 8.83 21.24 -4.19
C VAL A 153 8.60 20.91 -5.66
N PRO A 154 8.00 19.76 -5.99
CA PRO A 154 7.85 19.37 -7.38
C PRO A 154 6.87 20.32 -8.04
N PRO A 155 7.19 20.92 -9.20
CA PRO A 155 6.16 21.56 -10.00
C PRO A 155 5.27 20.42 -10.50
N VAL A 156 4.16 20.16 -9.81
CA VAL A 156 3.17 19.11 -10.14
C VAL A 156 2.76 19.21 -11.61
N VAL A 157 2.69 20.44 -12.12
CA VAL A 157 2.45 20.82 -13.52
C VAL A 157 3.33 20.05 -14.51
N LYS A 158 4.55 19.67 -14.13
CA LYS A 158 5.48 18.94 -14.99
C LYS A 158 5.10 17.48 -15.21
N LEU A 159 4.31 16.87 -14.33
CA LEU A 159 3.81 15.49 -14.51
C LEU A 159 2.40 15.44 -15.11
N ASP A 160 1.75 16.57 -15.35
CA ASP A 160 0.43 16.64 -15.96
C ASP A 160 0.38 15.95 -17.33
N ALA A 161 1.49 15.99 -18.09
CA ALA A 161 1.63 15.26 -19.35
C ALA A 161 1.47 13.74 -19.19
N VAL A 162 2.02 13.16 -18.11
CA VAL A 162 1.89 11.73 -17.82
C VAL A 162 0.43 11.40 -17.49
N PHE A 163 -0.18 12.17 -16.58
CA PHE A 163 -1.57 11.96 -16.19
C PHE A 163 -2.55 12.16 -17.35
N SER A 164 -2.31 13.14 -18.21
CA SER A 164 -3.18 13.45 -19.34
C SER A 164 -3.11 12.40 -20.45
N SER A 165 -1.99 11.70 -20.59
CA SER A 165 -1.79 10.69 -21.63
C SER A 165 -1.96 9.24 -21.13
N ALA A 166 -2.01 9.02 -19.82
CA ALA A 166 -2.18 7.72 -19.19
C ALA A 166 -3.66 7.36 -18.97
N LEU A 167 -4.39 7.12 -20.06
CA LEU A 167 -5.83 6.84 -20.02
C LEU A 167 -6.22 5.58 -19.22
N HIS A 168 -5.29 4.65 -18.98
CA HIS A 168 -5.53 3.42 -18.22
C HIS A 168 -5.01 3.49 -16.78
N LEU A 169 -4.63 4.68 -16.30
CA LEU A 169 -4.03 4.86 -14.99
C LEU A 169 -5.06 4.58 -13.89
N ARG A 170 -4.85 3.51 -13.12
CA ARG A 170 -5.76 3.06 -12.06
C ARG A 170 -5.19 3.19 -10.67
N TYR A 171 -3.87 3.19 -10.54
CA TYR A 171 -3.18 3.28 -9.26
C TYR A 171 -2.12 4.38 -9.30
N VAL A 172 -2.18 5.29 -8.34
CA VAL A 172 -1.16 6.30 -8.11
C VAL A 172 -0.69 6.21 -6.68
N LYS A 173 0.63 6.11 -6.49
CA LYS A 173 1.29 6.32 -5.20
C LYS A 173 2.22 7.50 -5.30
N TRP A 174 2.11 8.45 -4.39
CA TRP A 174 2.89 9.68 -4.42
C TRP A 174 3.47 9.95 -3.04
N LEU A 175 4.79 9.99 -2.97
CA LEU A 175 5.58 10.29 -1.79
C LEU A 175 6.26 11.64 -2.01
N SER A 176 5.88 12.67 -1.26
CA SER A 176 6.46 14.00 -1.43
C SER A 176 6.65 14.74 -0.13
N THR A 177 7.56 15.71 -0.14
CA THR A 177 7.70 16.69 0.95
C THR A 177 6.84 17.93 0.78
N GLY A 178 6.14 18.05 -0.34
CA GLY A 178 5.28 19.17 -0.65
C GLY A 178 3.85 18.73 -0.92
N ASP A 179 2.98 19.74 -1.03
CA ASP A 179 1.64 19.57 -1.57
C ASP A 179 1.74 18.92 -2.97
N PRO A 180 1.14 17.73 -3.18
CA PRO A 180 1.12 17.09 -4.49
C PRO A 180 0.24 17.85 -5.51
N GLY A 181 -0.25 19.05 -5.16
CA GLY A 181 -1.08 19.86 -6.01
C GLY A 181 -2.51 19.35 -6.03
N PRO A 182 -3.42 19.99 -6.79
CA PRO A 182 -4.54 19.23 -7.31
C PRO A 182 -3.86 18.24 -8.24
N VAL A 183 -3.59 17.03 -7.78
CA VAL A 183 -2.96 16.02 -8.63
C VAL A 183 -3.83 16.03 -9.88
N GLY A 184 -3.25 16.50 -10.99
CA GLY A 184 -3.91 16.59 -12.29
C GLY A 184 -4.15 15.20 -12.86
N VAL A 185 -4.32 14.18 -12.00
CA VAL A 185 -4.97 12.95 -12.36
C VAL A 185 -6.27 13.37 -12.99
N ASN A 186 -6.33 13.24 -14.31
CA ASN A 186 -7.56 13.05 -15.05
C ASN A 186 -8.23 11.80 -14.46
N GLY A 187 -8.83 11.99 -13.30
CA GLY A 187 -9.10 10.99 -12.29
C GLY A 187 -10.39 10.24 -12.54
N HIS A 188 -10.90 10.29 -13.77
CA HIS A 188 -12.10 9.59 -14.15
C HIS A 188 -11.94 8.08 -14.08
N GLN A 189 -10.71 7.54 -14.07
CA GLN A 189 -10.46 6.09 -13.99
C GLN A 189 -9.57 5.68 -12.82
N LEU A 190 -9.22 6.61 -11.93
CA LEU A 190 -8.32 6.31 -10.83
C LEU A 190 -9.07 5.48 -9.78
N HIS A 191 -8.65 4.23 -9.55
CA HIS A 191 -9.26 3.34 -8.56
C HIS A 191 -8.62 3.47 -7.19
N SER A 192 -7.32 3.74 -7.14
CA SER A 192 -6.56 3.80 -5.89
C SER A 192 -5.56 4.95 -5.90
N LEU A 193 -5.55 5.70 -4.81
CA LEU A 193 -4.66 6.81 -4.58
C LEU A 193 -4.00 6.65 -3.20
N ASP A 194 -2.67 6.61 -3.19
CA ASP A 194 -1.85 6.57 -1.99
C ASP A 194 -0.98 7.82 -1.95
N LEU A 195 -1.31 8.77 -1.08
CA LEU A 195 -0.55 10.01 -0.91
C LEU A 195 0.15 9.97 0.44
N THR A 196 1.46 10.16 0.39
CA THR A 196 2.27 10.34 1.58
C THR A 196 2.98 11.69 1.50
N VAL A 197 2.68 12.58 2.44
CA VAL A 197 3.23 13.94 2.53
C VAL A 197 4.04 14.07 3.81
N PHE A 198 5.34 14.36 3.69
CA PHE A 198 6.21 14.57 4.85
C PHE A 198 6.63 16.03 4.97
N TYR A 199 6.50 16.59 6.17
CA TYR A 199 7.04 17.90 6.46
C TYR A 199 8.46 17.79 7.03
N ILE A 200 9.39 18.63 6.55
CA ILE A 200 10.72 18.81 7.16
C ILE A 200 10.71 20.13 7.93
N PRO A 201 10.73 20.08 9.28
CA PRO A 201 10.82 21.28 10.09
C PRO A 201 12.03 22.14 9.74
N GLY A 202 11.82 23.45 9.60
CA GLY A 202 12.90 24.45 9.59
C GLY A 202 13.47 24.84 8.22
N LYS A 203 12.95 24.32 7.10
CA LYS A 203 13.44 24.72 5.77
C LYS A 203 12.59 25.77 5.05
N HIS A 204 11.28 25.87 5.32
CA HIS A 204 10.41 26.85 4.65
C HIS A 204 9.27 27.31 5.59
N GLU A 205 8.94 28.60 5.55
CA GLU A 205 7.70 29.11 6.14
C GLU A 205 6.52 28.43 5.44
N TYR A 206 5.72 27.69 6.21
CA TYR A 206 4.56 27.01 5.70
C TYR A 206 3.56 28.04 5.17
N THR A 207 3.36 28.06 3.86
CA THR A 207 2.27 28.83 3.26
C THR A 207 1.07 27.89 3.13
N PRO A 208 -0.02 28.10 3.89
CA PRO A 208 -1.18 27.24 3.80
C PRO A 208 -1.69 27.17 2.36
N ILE A 209 -1.98 25.95 1.91
CA ILE A 209 -2.55 25.72 0.58
C ILE A 209 -3.88 26.47 0.51
N SER A 210 -4.00 27.39 -0.45
CA SER A 210 -5.28 28.07 -0.68
C SER A 210 -6.35 27.03 -0.99
N PRO A 211 -7.56 27.14 -0.39
CA PRO A 211 -8.64 26.17 -0.63
C PRO A 211 -8.91 26.08 -2.13
N ARG A 212 -8.70 24.88 -2.68
CA ARG A 212 -8.85 24.63 -4.11
C ARG A 212 -10.29 24.27 -4.45
N GLY A 213 -10.64 24.40 -5.72
CA GLY A 213 -11.88 23.84 -6.25
C GLY A 213 -11.97 22.35 -5.94
N ARG A 214 -13.20 21.86 -5.74
CA ARG A 214 -13.42 20.44 -5.44
C ARG A 214 -13.07 19.57 -6.65
N VAL A 215 -12.27 18.55 -6.43
CA VAL A 215 -11.86 17.52 -7.40
C VAL A 215 -12.82 16.35 -7.30
N LEU A 216 -13.45 15.98 -8.42
CA LEU A 216 -14.27 14.78 -8.53
C LEU A 216 -13.42 13.60 -9.00
N LEU A 217 -13.36 12.55 -8.21
CA LEU A 217 -12.70 11.28 -8.53
C LEU A 217 -13.77 10.17 -8.56
N PRO A 218 -14.51 10.03 -9.67
CA PRO A 218 -15.73 9.23 -9.71
C PRO A 218 -15.48 7.74 -9.51
N GLU A 219 -14.34 7.21 -9.96
CA GLU A 219 -13.99 5.79 -9.88
C GLU A 219 -13.06 5.44 -8.70
N LEU A 220 -12.77 6.40 -7.82
CA LEU A 220 -11.87 6.17 -6.68
C LEU A 220 -12.54 5.24 -5.67
N ARG A 221 -11.90 4.10 -5.41
CA ARG A 221 -12.36 3.06 -4.49
C ARG A 221 -11.51 2.97 -3.23
N SER A 222 -10.22 3.31 -3.33
CA SER A 222 -9.28 3.24 -2.22
C SER A 222 -8.46 4.51 -2.11
N LEU A 223 -8.48 5.12 -0.92
CA LEU A 223 -7.71 6.31 -0.61
C LEU A 223 -6.84 6.07 0.63
N VAL A 224 -5.53 6.20 0.47
CA VAL A 224 -4.55 6.13 1.56
C VAL A 224 -3.87 7.49 1.68
N LEU A 225 -3.86 8.06 2.88
CA LEU A 225 -3.31 9.38 3.17
C LEU A 225 -2.38 9.27 4.37
N ASP A 226 -1.10 9.58 4.20
CA ASP A 226 -0.10 9.48 5.25
C ASP A 226 0.68 10.80 5.37
N GLY A 227 0.48 11.61 6.41
CA GLY A 227 1.07 12.95 6.45
C GLY A 227 0.63 13.88 7.57
N THR A 228 0.59 15.19 7.30
CA THR A 228 0.32 16.24 8.31
C THR A 228 -0.97 17.02 8.02
N GLY A 229 -1.11 18.24 8.55
CA GLY A 229 -2.24 19.15 8.35
C GLY A 229 -2.70 19.32 6.90
N GLU A 230 -1.81 19.15 5.91
CA GLU A 230 -2.18 19.27 4.50
C GLU A 230 -3.23 18.24 4.08
N ILE A 231 -3.29 17.09 4.75
CA ILE A 231 -4.29 16.05 4.52
C ILE A 231 -5.71 16.62 4.69
N ALA A 232 -5.94 17.51 5.65
CA ALA A 232 -7.26 18.10 5.87
C ALA A 232 -7.71 18.95 4.66
N CYS A 233 -6.79 19.68 4.03
CA CYS A 233 -7.09 20.45 2.82
C CYS A 233 -7.44 19.52 1.65
N PHE A 234 -6.70 18.42 1.53
CA PHE A 234 -6.94 17.41 0.50
C PHE A 234 -8.30 16.70 0.68
N LEU A 235 -8.61 16.27 1.90
CA LEU A 235 -9.91 15.66 2.25
C LEU A 235 -11.11 16.56 1.91
N ARG A 236 -11.03 17.87 2.22
CA ARG A 236 -12.09 18.85 1.86
C ARG A 236 -12.29 18.99 0.35
N SER A 237 -11.24 18.74 -0.41
CA SER A 237 -11.22 18.98 -1.86
C SER A 237 -11.74 17.79 -2.65
N ILE A 238 -11.75 16.56 -2.12
CA ILE A 238 -12.17 15.38 -2.88
C ILE A 238 -13.68 15.13 -2.78
N ARG A 239 -14.26 14.70 -3.91
CA ARG A 239 -15.52 13.96 -3.99
C ARG A 239 -15.24 12.60 -4.61
N ALA A 240 -15.56 11.52 -3.89
CA ALA A 240 -15.29 10.15 -4.32
C ALA A 240 -16.51 9.26 -4.04
N PRO A 241 -17.54 9.28 -4.92
CA PRO A 241 -18.80 8.57 -4.70
C PRO A 241 -18.66 7.06 -4.54
N LEU A 242 -17.65 6.46 -5.18
CA LEU A 242 -17.39 5.02 -5.13
C LEU A 242 -16.32 4.62 -4.10
N LEU A 243 -15.94 5.53 -3.21
CA LEU A 243 -14.91 5.26 -2.20
C LEU A 243 -15.39 4.19 -1.21
N SER A 244 -14.72 3.04 -1.21
CA SER A 244 -15.03 1.91 -0.34
C SER A 244 -13.99 1.71 0.77
N CYS A 245 -12.78 2.24 0.61
CA CYS A 245 -11.69 2.10 1.56
C CYS A 245 -10.95 3.42 1.78
N LEU A 246 -10.80 3.82 3.04
CA LEU A 246 -10.08 5.01 3.48
C LEU A 246 -9.09 4.66 4.60
N ASP A 247 -7.79 4.85 4.38
CA ASP A 247 -6.76 4.74 5.43
C ASP A 247 -6.07 6.10 5.59
N ILE A 248 -6.16 6.68 6.78
CA ILE A 248 -5.52 7.95 7.12
C ILE A 248 -4.54 7.69 8.25
N LYS A 249 -3.30 8.07 8.04
CA LYS A 249 -2.26 8.10 9.05
C LYS A 249 -1.67 9.49 9.18
N TRP A 250 -1.65 9.98 10.41
CA TRP A 250 -1.23 11.34 10.72
C TRP A 250 0.07 11.32 11.53
N TRP A 251 1.07 12.13 11.17
CA TRP A 251 2.41 12.03 11.78
C TRP A 251 2.65 12.95 12.98
N HIS A 252 1.98 14.11 13.05
CA HIS A 252 2.28 15.18 14.02
C HIS A 252 1.00 15.77 14.64
N TYR A 253 1.03 16.20 15.90
CA TYR A 253 -0.16 16.78 16.58
C TYR A 253 -0.60 18.13 16.04
N ASN A 254 0.23 18.78 15.23
CA ASN A 254 -0.11 20.09 14.71
C ASN A 254 -1.01 19.93 13.49
N GLY A 255 -2.02 20.80 13.36
CA GLY A 255 -2.88 20.87 12.18
C GLY A 255 -4.10 19.96 12.18
N HIS A 256 -4.49 19.37 13.31
CA HIS A 256 -5.76 18.64 13.40
C HIS A 256 -7.00 19.56 13.38
N GLU A 257 -6.81 20.88 13.49
CA GLU A 257 -7.90 21.85 13.42
C GLU A 257 -8.68 21.67 12.10
N GLY A 258 -9.97 21.32 12.23
CA GLY A 258 -10.82 21.06 11.08
C GLY A 258 -10.56 19.72 10.36
N ALA A 259 -9.66 18.85 10.83
CA ALA A 259 -9.44 17.53 10.23
C ALA A 259 -10.71 16.67 10.29
N LEU A 260 -11.43 16.67 11.41
CA LEU A 260 -12.70 15.95 11.55
C LEU A 260 -13.79 16.52 10.61
N GLU A 261 -13.85 17.83 10.46
CA GLU A 261 -14.76 18.49 9.50
C GLU A 261 -14.40 18.12 8.06
N ALA A 262 -13.12 18.10 7.73
CA ALA A 262 -12.62 17.68 6.43
C ALA A 262 -12.97 16.22 6.12
N LEU A 263 -12.81 15.32 7.10
CA LEU A 263 -13.23 13.94 7.00
C LEU A 263 -14.75 13.85 6.77
N ARG A 264 -15.57 14.54 7.57
CA ARG A 264 -17.03 14.57 7.37
C ARG A 264 -17.41 15.08 5.97
N SER A 265 -16.70 16.08 5.46
CA SER A 265 -16.89 16.58 4.10
C SER A 265 -16.64 15.48 3.05
N LEU A 266 -15.54 14.72 3.15
CA LEU A 266 -15.27 13.60 2.25
C LEU A 266 -16.35 12.51 2.35
N LEU A 267 -16.68 12.13 3.59
CA LEU A 267 -17.61 11.04 3.88
C LEU A 267 -19.04 11.34 3.42
N ALA A 268 -19.46 12.62 3.45
CA ALA A 268 -20.74 13.05 2.88
C ALA A 268 -20.89 12.77 1.38
N TYR A 269 -19.76 12.59 0.66
CA TYR A 269 -19.72 12.20 -0.75
C TYR A 269 -19.30 10.74 -0.96
N SER A 270 -19.22 9.92 0.07
CA SER A 270 -18.70 8.55 0.01
C SER A 270 -19.68 7.53 0.63
N PRO A 271 -20.89 7.37 0.08
CA PRO A 271 -21.94 6.53 0.68
C PRO A 271 -21.59 5.04 0.71
N HIS A 272 -20.61 4.59 -0.09
CA HIS A 272 -20.19 3.20 -0.20
C HIS A 272 -18.97 2.86 0.67
N LEU A 273 -18.63 3.70 1.64
CA LEU A 273 -17.46 3.46 2.48
C LEU A 273 -17.68 2.25 3.40
N GLU A 274 -16.90 1.19 3.19
CA GLU A 274 -16.96 -0.06 3.93
C GLU A 274 -15.78 -0.20 4.91
N GLU A 275 -14.62 0.36 4.58
CA GLU A 275 -13.40 0.24 5.38
C GLU A 275 -12.85 1.62 5.72
N ILE A 276 -12.66 1.89 7.01
CA ILE A 276 -12.02 3.12 7.49
C ILE A 276 -10.97 2.83 8.55
N ALA A 277 -9.75 3.33 8.31
CA ALA A 277 -8.63 3.27 9.23
C ALA A 277 -8.16 4.70 9.56
N LEU A 278 -8.14 5.03 10.85
CA LEU A 278 -7.81 6.36 11.37
C LEU A 278 -6.67 6.21 12.37
N ARG A 279 -5.44 6.45 11.92
CA ARG A 279 -4.22 6.30 12.72
C ARG A 279 -3.70 7.68 13.09
N LYS A 280 -3.68 7.97 14.39
CA LYS A 280 -3.27 9.23 15.00
C LYS A 280 -4.04 10.44 14.49
N PHE A 281 -5.20 10.21 13.87
CA PHE A 281 -5.97 11.23 13.17
C PHE A 281 -6.91 12.00 14.11
N LEU A 282 -7.51 11.28 15.08
CA LEU A 282 -8.49 11.83 16.00
C LEU A 282 -7.81 12.31 17.29
N ILE A 283 -8.23 13.49 17.79
CA ILE A 283 -7.72 14.04 19.05
C ILE A 283 -8.65 13.77 20.24
N THR A 284 -9.96 13.65 20.00
CA THR A 284 -10.96 13.41 21.06
C THR A 284 -11.82 12.17 20.78
N GLU A 285 -12.28 11.54 21.86
CA GLU A 285 -13.26 10.44 21.80
C GLU A 285 -14.58 10.89 21.15
N ASP A 286 -14.99 12.14 21.35
CA ASP A 286 -16.21 12.70 20.73
C ASP A 286 -16.13 12.66 19.19
N GLY A 287 -14.93 12.88 18.63
CA GLY A 287 -14.70 12.72 17.20
C GLY A 287 -14.88 11.27 16.74
N LEU A 288 -14.39 10.30 17.51
CA LEU A 288 -14.56 8.87 17.27
C LEU A 288 -16.05 8.48 17.33
N ILE A 289 -16.73 8.86 18.41
CA ILE A 289 -18.15 8.59 18.63
C ILE A 289 -18.99 9.19 17.50
N SER A 290 -18.67 10.42 17.06
CA SER A 290 -19.34 11.02 15.93
C SER A 290 -19.18 10.22 14.63
N ILE A 291 -18.06 9.53 14.40
CA ILE A 291 -17.90 8.68 13.22
C ILE A 291 -18.75 7.42 13.38
N ILE A 292 -18.67 6.77 14.53
CA ILE A 292 -19.43 5.55 14.84
C ILE A 292 -20.95 5.77 14.69
N THR A 293 -21.46 6.94 15.09
CA THR A 293 -22.91 7.23 15.02
C THR A 293 -23.43 7.63 13.65
N ASN A 294 -22.59 8.13 12.75
CA ASN A 294 -23.05 8.70 11.47
C ASN A 294 -22.82 7.79 10.25
N TYR A 295 -22.09 6.67 10.39
CA TYR A 295 -21.69 5.85 9.24
C TYR A 295 -22.03 4.37 9.44
N GLU A 296 -23.28 4.00 9.22
CA GLU A 296 -23.79 2.66 9.54
C GLU A 296 -23.17 1.53 8.69
N HIS A 297 -22.70 1.82 7.48
CA HIS A 297 -22.23 0.84 6.49
C HIS A 297 -20.78 0.35 6.69
N ILE A 298 -20.09 0.77 7.75
CA ILE A 298 -18.69 0.37 7.99
C ILE A 298 -18.63 -1.11 8.36
N LEU A 299 -17.93 -1.89 7.52
CA LEU A 299 -17.59 -3.29 7.73
C LEU A 299 -16.30 -3.47 8.52
N ARG A 300 -15.30 -2.59 8.27
CA ARG A 300 -14.00 -2.64 8.94
C ARG A 300 -13.64 -1.30 9.53
N PHE A 301 -13.42 -1.29 10.84
CA PHE A 301 -13.07 -0.08 11.56
C PHE A 301 -11.76 -0.24 12.29
N THR A 302 -10.79 0.61 11.96
CA THR A 302 -9.49 0.65 12.61
C THR A 302 -9.24 2.04 13.18
N VAL A 303 -8.91 2.11 14.46
CA VAL A 303 -8.44 3.32 15.13
C VAL A 303 -7.14 3.00 15.82
N ALA A 304 -6.11 3.76 15.50
CA ALA A 304 -4.84 3.69 16.21
C ALA A 304 -4.51 5.06 16.75
N THR A 305 -4.08 5.15 18.00
CA THR A 305 -3.67 6.40 18.65
C THR A 305 -2.17 6.37 18.92
N GLU A 306 -1.66 7.43 19.51
CA GLU A 306 -0.29 7.43 20.00
C GLU A 306 -0.17 6.79 21.38
N GLY A 307 0.98 6.17 21.66
CA GLY A 307 1.19 5.44 22.91
C GLY A 307 1.12 6.27 24.19
N TRP A 308 1.28 7.59 24.12
CA TRP A 308 1.17 8.49 25.28
C TRP A 308 -0.23 9.08 25.45
N GLN A 309 -1.12 8.98 24.46
CA GLN A 309 -2.53 9.26 24.70
C GLN A 309 -3.05 8.09 25.52
N THR A 310 -3.20 8.25 26.82
CA THR A 310 -3.90 7.25 27.64
C THR A 310 -5.39 7.61 27.67
N SER A 311 -6.26 6.60 27.61
CA SER A 311 -7.71 6.79 27.77
C SER A 311 -8.40 7.61 26.67
N PHE A 312 -7.90 7.55 25.42
CA PHE A 312 -8.59 8.16 24.26
C PHE A 312 -9.88 7.41 23.93
N ILE A 313 -9.87 6.07 24.00
CA ILE A 313 -11.07 5.25 23.85
C ILE A 313 -11.50 4.81 25.25
N THR A 314 -12.69 5.22 25.69
CA THR A 314 -13.21 4.92 27.01
C THR A 314 -14.36 3.91 26.93
N GLN A 315 -14.95 3.58 28.08
CA GLN A 315 -16.16 2.77 28.18
C GLN A 315 -17.29 3.31 27.29
N ARG A 316 -17.37 4.64 27.09
CA ARG A 316 -18.40 5.29 26.27
C ARG A 316 -18.41 4.78 24.82
N THR A 317 -17.22 4.57 24.24
CA THR A 317 -17.10 4.00 22.89
C THR A 317 -17.58 2.55 22.82
N PHE A 318 -17.23 1.72 23.80
CA PHE A 318 -17.64 0.31 23.82
C PHE A 318 -19.14 0.15 24.10
N GLU A 319 -19.70 0.96 25.00
CA GLU A 319 -21.15 1.01 25.26
C GLU A 319 -21.93 1.40 24.00
N LEU A 320 -21.40 2.35 23.21
CA LEU A 320 -22.00 2.74 21.94
C LEU A 320 -22.00 1.58 20.93
N LEU A 321 -20.94 0.78 20.89
CA LEU A 321 -20.82 -0.40 20.03
C LEU A 321 -21.57 -1.62 20.53
N THR A 322 -22.04 -1.62 21.78
CA THR A 322 -22.83 -2.68 22.40
C THR A 322 -24.30 -2.57 21.97
N ARG A 323 -25.00 -3.71 21.83
CA ARG A 323 -26.45 -3.73 21.56
C ARG A 323 -27.19 -2.90 22.60
N ARG A 324 -28.01 -1.94 22.16
CA ARG A 324 -28.90 -1.16 23.04
C ARG A 324 -30.22 -1.90 23.28
N GLU A 325 -30.97 -1.49 24.30
CA GLU A 325 -32.27 -2.08 24.69
C GLU A 325 -33.28 -2.20 23.53
N HIS A 326 -33.20 -1.31 22.54
CA HIS A 326 -34.07 -1.29 21.36
C HIS A 326 -33.57 -2.21 20.22
N GLY A 327 -32.57 -3.06 20.47
CA GLY A 327 -31.96 -3.92 19.48
C GLY A 327 -31.08 -3.21 18.45
N LYS A 328 -30.94 -1.88 18.54
CA LYS A 328 -30.11 -1.09 17.61
C LYS A 328 -28.63 -1.19 17.97
N TYR A 329 -27.81 -1.42 16.96
CA TYR A 329 -26.35 -1.37 17.04
C TYR A 329 -25.85 -0.10 16.34
N ALA A 330 -24.88 0.58 16.93
CA ALA A 330 -24.03 1.46 16.12
C ALA A 330 -23.15 0.59 15.21
N LEU A 331 -22.94 0.97 13.95
CA LEU A 331 -22.24 0.13 12.96
C LEU A 331 -22.81 -1.31 12.91
N PRO A 332 -24.08 -1.47 12.47
CA PRO A 332 -24.72 -2.79 12.42
C PRO A 332 -23.97 -3.79 11.53
N TYR A 333 -23.24 -3.34 10.51
CA TYR A 333 -22.51 -4.22 9.59
C TYR A 333 -21.04 -4.47 9.98
N LEU A 334 -20.60 -4.03 11.15
CA LEU A 334 -19.20 -4.14 11.56
C LEU A 334 -18.75 -5.60 11.72
N GLU A 335 -17.84 -6.03 10.86
CA GLU A 335 -17.25 -7.39 10.87
C GLU A 335 -15.85 -7.41 11.50
N LYS A 336 -15.08 -6.33 11.38
CA LYS A 336 -13.73 -6.22 11.93
C LYS A 336 -13.56 -4.93 12.72
N LEU A 337 -13.15 -5.05 13.98
CA LEU A 337 -12.81 -3.92 14.84
C LEU A 337 -11.34 -4.00 15.25
N GLU A 338 -10.60 -2.90 15.11
CA GLU A 338 -9.20 -2.83 15.50
C GLU A 338 -8.92 -1.52 16.23
N PHE A 339 -8.65 -1.62 17.53
CA PHE A 339 -8.21 -0.50 18.36
C PHE A 339 -6.77 -0.74 18.80
N ARG A 340 -5.90 0.23 18.50
CA ARG A 340 -4.49 0.19 18.90
C ARG A 340 -4.12 1.40 19.73
N ALA A 341 -3.50 1.13 20.88
CA ALA A 341 -3.13 2.06 21.92
C ALA A 341 -4.35 2.78 22.57
N ALA A 342 -4.12 3.34 23.77
CA ALA A 342 -4.99 4.34 24.40
C ALA A 342 -6.41 3.93 24.84
N PHE A 343 -6.66 2.70 25.29
CA PHE A 343 -7.92 2.40 26.00
C PHE A 343 -7.67 1.93 27.43
N ASP A 344 -8.40 2.56 28.34
CA ASP A 344 -8.55 2.18 29.74
C ASP A 344 -10.01 1.79 29.94
N VAL A 345 -10.33 0.55 29.59
CA VAL A 345 -11.70 0.03 29.58
C VAL A 345 -11.73 -1.26 30.39
N PRO A 346 -12.65 -1.39 31.36
CA PRO A 346 -12.83 -2.62 32.11
C PRO A 346 -13.11 -3.82 31.21
N ASP A 347 -12.55 -4.97 31.56
CA ASP A 347 -12.71 -6.22 30.80
C ASP A 347 -14.18 -6.58 30.55
N ASP A 348 -15.05 -6.38 31.56
CA ASP A 348 -16.47 -6.72 31.48
C ASP A 348 -17.21 -5.88 30.44
N VAL A 349 -16.81 -4.62 30.24
CA VAL A 349 -17.36 -3.74 29.20
C VAL A 349 -16.96 -4.25 27.81
N VAL A 350 -15.69 -4.62 27.63
CA VAL A 350 -15.20 -5.17 26.35
C VAL A 350 -15.91 -6.49 26.02
N LEU A 351 -15.97 -7.40 26.99
CA LEU A 351 -16.62 -8.71 26.82
C LEU A 351 -18.10 -8.57 26.51
N ARG A 352 -18.82 -7.68 27.21
CA ARG A 352 -20.24 -7.40 26.96
C ARG A 352 -20.48 -6.88 25.55
N MET A 353 -19.61 -6.00 25.06
CA MET A 353 -19.68 -5.51 23.67
C MET A 353 -19.54 -6.67 22.67
N ILE A 354 -18.52 -7.53 22.85
CA ILE A 354 -18.25 -8.68 21.98
C ILE A 354 -19.42 -9.67 22.00
N GLU A 355 -19.89 -10.06 23.19
CA GLU A 355 -21.01 -10.99 23.37
C GLU A 355 -22.27 -10.48 22.68
N SER A 356 -22.55 -9.17 22.80
CA SER A 356 -23.71 -8.57 22.15
C SER A 356 -23.68 -8.67 20.62
N ARG A 357 -22.52 -8.94 20.00
CA ARG A 357 -22.34 -9.05 18.54
C ARG A 357 -22.11 -10.47 18.03
N LYS A 358 -22.17 -11.47 18.91
CA LYS A 358 -21.94 -12.88 18.55
C LYS A 358 -23.07 -13.48 17.72
N SER A 359 -24.30 -13.25 18.16
CA SER A 359 -25.52 -13.81 17.55
C SER A 359 -26.61 -12.74 17.55
N PRO A 360 -26.57 -11.77 16.62
CA PRO A 360 -27.62 -10.78 16.53
C PRO A 360 -28.96 -11.48 16.24
N GLU A 361 -29.95 -11.27 17.10
CA GLU A 361 -31.31 -11.83 16.96
C GLU A 361 -32.10 -11.23 15.78
N HIS A 362 -31.55 -10.22 15.11
CA HIS A 362 -32.20 -9.50 14.03
C HIS A 362 -31.40 -9.60 12.73
N ASP A 363 -32.12 -9.76 11.62
CA ASP A 363 -31.57 -10.01 10.27
C ASP A 363 -30.62 -8.93 9.72
N VAL A 364 -30.52 -7.76 10.37
CA VAL A 364 -29.81 -6.60 9.81
C VAL A 364 -28.38 -6.47 10.34
N ALA A 365 -28.04 -7.02 11.51
CA ALA A 365 -26.71 -6.86 12.09
C ALA A 365 -25.78 -8.02 11.71
N CYS A 366 -24.52 -7.70 11.37
CA CYS A 366 -23.49 -8.68 11.09
C CYS A 366 -22.82 -9.15 12.38
N THR A 367 -22.48 -10.45 12.41
CA THR A 367 -21.62 -11.01 13.46
C THR A 367 -20.20 -10.45 13.35
N LEU A 368 -19.64 -10.04 14.48
CA LEU A 368 -18.24 -9.62 14.56
C LEU A 368 -17.33 -10.83 14.31
N LYS A 369 -16.51 -10.77 13.26
CA LYS A 369 -15.62 -11.87 12.84
C LYS A 369 -14.21 -11.73 13.39
N SER A 370 -13.74 -10.51 13.62
CA SER A 370 -12.40 -10.24 14.12
C SER A 370 -12.36 -9.01 15.00
N ILE A 371 -11.63 -9.13 16.12
CA ILE A 371 -11.31 -8.02 17.01
C ILE A 371 -9.81 -7.99 17.28
N CYS A 372 -9.20 -6.82 17.17
CA CYS A 372 -7.83 -6.57 17.57
C CYS A 372 -7.77 -5.42 18.58
N LEU A 373 -7.27 -5.70 19.78
CA LEU A 373 -7.13 -4.72 20.86
C LEU A 373 -5.66 -4.69 21.29
N ASP A 374 -4.89 -3.74 20.78
CA ASP A 374 -3.45 -3.63 21.02
C ASP A 374 -3.14 -2.42 21.92
N GLY A 375 -2.08 -2.50 22.73
CA GLY A 375 -1.65 -1.41 23.61
C GLY A 375 -2.58 -1.12 24.80
N CYS A 376 -3.34 -2.11 25.25
CA CYS A 376 -4.17 -2.04 26.45
C CYS A 376 -3.56 -2.74 27.65
N LYS A 377 -4.12 -2.46 28.83
CA LYS A 377 -3.85 -3.25 30.03
C LYS A 377 -4.17 -4.73 29.75
N PRO A 378 -3.33 -5.67 30.21
CA PRO A 378 -3.66 -7.09 30.14
C PRO A 378 -5.00 -7.37 30.83
N MET A 379 -5.84 -8.18 30.18
CA MET A 379 -7.09 -8.66 30.77
C MET A 379 -6.79 -9.60 31.94
N ALA A 380 -7.70 -9.67 32.91
CA ALA A 380 -7.67 -10.69 33.95
C ALA A 380 -7.77 -12.09 33.32
N GLU A 381 -7.16 -13.09 33.94
CA GLU A 381 -7.12 -14.47 33.43
C GLU A 381 -8.52 -15.06 33.22
N GLU A 382 -9.47 -14.74 34.10
CA GLU A 382 -10.87 -15.12 33.97
C GLU A 382 -11.51 -14.50 32.71
N SER A 383 -11.25 -13.21 32.46
CA SER A 383 -11.72 -12.49 31.27
C SER A 383 -11.12 -13.08 29.99
N VAL A 384 -9.82 -13.43 29.99
CA VAL A 384 -9.16 -14.09 28.86
C VAL A 384 -9.80 -15.46 28.59
N SER A 385 -10.04 -16.25 29.64
CA SER A 385 -10.70 -17.56 29.53
C SER A 385 -12.10 -17.44 28.95
N ARG A 386 -12.89 -16.45 29.41
CA ARG A 386 -14.22 -16.14 28.87
C ARG A 386 -14.16 -15.71 27.40
N LEU A 387 -13.21 -14.86 27.02
CA LEU A 387 -13.02 -14.46 25.63
C LEU A 387 -12.64 -15.65 24.73
N GLN A 388 -11.78 -16.55 25.21
CA GLN A 388 -11.43 -17.77 24.48
C GLN A 388 -12.64 -18.66 24.24
N ALA A 389 -13.50 -18.84 25.26
CA ALA A 389 -14.75 -19.57 25.10
C ALA A 389 -15.66 -18.91 24.05
N ILE A 390 -15.81 -17.58 24.08
CA ILE A 390 -16.53 -16.83 23.04
C ILE A 390 -15.96 -17.09 21.66
N CYS A 391 -14.63 -17.03 21.50
CA CYS A 391 -13.94 -17.27 20.22
C CYS A 391 -14.15 -18.70 19.71
N GLN A 392 -14.10 -19.70 20.59
CA GLN A 392 -14.34 -21.10 20.23
C GLN A 392 -15.78 -21.34 19.77
N GLU A 393 -16.77 -20.75 20.44
CA GLU A 393 -18.18 -20.95 20.13
C GLU A 393 -18.63 -20.18 18.88
N SER A 394 -18.07 -18.99 18.64
CA SER A 394 -18.50 -18.09 17.55
C SER A 394 -17.62 -18.12 16.30
N GLY A 395 -16.39 -18.64 16.40
CA GLY A 395 -15.37 -18.49 15.37
C GLY A 395 -14.74 -17.08 15.30
N LEU A 396 -15.04 -16.19 16.26
CA LEU A 396 -14.41 -14.87 16.39
C LEU A 396 -12.88 -15.01 16.52
N LYS A 397 -12.13 -14.20 15.76
CA LYS A 397 -10.68 -14.08 15.88
C LYS A 397 -10.33 -12.89 16.78
N ALA A 398 -9.71 -13.16 17.93
CA ALA A 398 -9.22 -12.14 18.85
C ALA A 398 -7.68 -12.05 18.81
N GLU A 399 -7.14 -10.85 18.59
CA GLU A 399 -5.69 -10.58 18.52
C GLU A 399 -5.33 -9.37 19.41
N GLY A 400 -4.13 -9.32 19.99
CA GLY A 400 -3.64 -8.14 20.72
C GLY A 400 -2.87 -8.46 22.00
N THR A 401 -2.39 -7.42 22.69
CA THR A 401 -1.54 -7.56 23.88
C THR A 401 -2.28 -8.04 25.12
N PHE A 402 -3.62 -8.00 25.14
CA PHE A 402 -4.42 -8.46 26.29
C PHE A 402 -4.38 -9.98 26.49
N VAL A 403 -4.00 -10.78 25.49
CA VAL A 403 -3.95 -12.26 25.58
C VAL A 403 -2.70 -12.77 26.32
N GLY A 404 -1.84 -11.87 26.79
CA GLY A 404 -0.61 -12.21 27.51
C GLY A 404 0.54 -12.60 26.56
N ARG A 405 1.77 -12.14 26.88
CA ARG A 405 2.97 -12.32 26.03
C ARG A 405 3.36 -13.78 25.74
N ASN A 406 2.86 -14.73 26.53
CA ASN A 406 3.30 -16.13 26.45
C ASN A 406 2.44 -16.99 25.50
N ASN A 407 1.31 -16.46 24.99
CA ASN A 407 0.39 -17.20 24.13
C ASN A 407 0.31 -16.60 22.70
N VAL A 408 1.47 -16.32 22.10
CA VAL A 408 1.50 -15.84 20.71
C VAL A 408 1.11 -16.97 19.76
N SER A 409 -0.13 -16.87 19.25
CA SER A 409 -0.82 -17.62 18.19
C SER A 409 -1.61 -18.88 18.61
N ILE A 410 -2.89 -18.67 18.95
CA ILE A 410 -3.94 -19.66 18.67
C ILE A 410 -4.70 -19.19 17.43
N SER A 411 -4.12 -19.46 16.25
CA SER A 411 -4.91 -19.69 15.03
C SER A 411 -4.04 -20.34 13.95
N THR A 412 -4.03 -21.67 13.92
CA THR A 412 -3.51 -22.45 12.79
C THR A 412 -4.59 -22.56 11.70
N SER A 413 -5.17 -21.43 11.26
CA SER A 413 -6.11 -21.44 10.13
C SER A 413 -5.36 -21.11 8.83
N ILE A 414 -5.47 -22.06 7.89
CA ILE A 414 -4.92 -22.06 6.53
C ILE A 414 -5.23 -20.72 5.84
N ILE A 415 -4.18 -19.97 5.50
CA ILE A 415 -4.27 -18.67 4.83
C ILE A 415 -4.60 -18.89 3.36
N ALA A 416 -5.84 -18.57 2.96
CA ALA A 416 -6.15 -18.21 1.59
C ALA A 416 -5.68 -16.77 1.34
N ALA A 417 -4.93 -16.56 0.26
CA ALA A 417 -4.38 -15.29 -0.14
C ALA A 417 -5.47 -14.24 -0.41
N LYS A 418 -5.53 -13.21 0.43
CA LYS A 418 -6.20 -11.94 0.10
C LYS A 418 -5.23 -10.81 0.40
N ALA A 419 -5.04 -9.94 -0.61
CA ALA A 419 -4.10 -8.85 -0.73
C ALA A 419 -3.58 -8.30 0.62
N ARG A 420 -2.33 -8.66 0.95
CA ARG A 420 -1.60 -8.11 2.08
C ARG A 420 -0.91 -6.83 1.65
N THR A 421 -1.30 -5.73 2.27
CA THR A 421 -0.51 -4.49 2.30
C THR A 421 0.84 -4.76 2.95
N SER A 422 1.87 -4.23 2.30
CA SER A 422 3.30 -4.35 2.57
C SER A 422 3.69 -4.05 4.02
N TYR A 423 3.89 -5.07 4.86
CA TYR A 423 4.70 -4.98 6.09
C TYR A 423 5.13 -6.38 6.58
N PHE A 424 5.58 -7.27 5.70
CA PHE A 424 6.32 -8.48 6.10
C PHE A 424 7.25 -8.91 4.96
N SER A 425 8.54 -8.60 5.09
CA SER A 425 9.62 -9.11 4.25
C SER A 425 10.58 -9.93 5.11
N PHE A 426 10.13 -11.10 5.54
CA PHE A 426 10.99 -12.17 6.06
C PHE A 426 10.27 -13.46 5.73
N LEU A 427 10.75 -14.20 4.73
CA LEU A 427 10.60 -15.66 4.58
C LEU A 427 11.24 -16.24 3.30
N PHE A 428 11.99 -15.46 2.52
CA PHE A 428 12.98 -16.02 1.59
C PHE A 428 14.34 -15.38 1.87
N ASP A 429 15.23 -16.18 2.45
CA ASP A 429 16.63 -15.81 2.63
C ASP A 429 17.31 -15.80 1.24
N PRO A 430 17.77 -14.64 0.74
CA PRO A 430 18.51 -14.56 -0.52
C PRO A 430 19.76 -15.44 -0.51
N GLU A 431 20.35 -15.69 0.67
CA GLU A 431 21.51 -16.59 0.79
C GLU A 431 21.14 -18.02 0.44
N ALA A 432 19.93 -18.50 0.77
CA ALA A 432 19.46 -19.85 0.44
C ALA A 432 19.32 -20.06 -1.08
N VAL A 433 18.90 -19.02 -1.82
CA VAL A 433 18.77 -19.08 -3.29
C VAL A 433 20.14 -18.95 -3.97
N ILE A 434 21.03 -18.11 -3.45
CA ILE A 434 22.44 -18.07 -3.88
C ILE A 434 23.11 -19.42 -3.59
N LEU A 435 22.80 -20.06 -2.45
CA LEU A 435 23.26 -21.41 -2.12
C LEU A 435 22.68 -22.44 -3.09
N TRP A 436 21.42 -22.32 -3.48
CA TRP A 436 20.78 -23.22 -4.44
C TRP A 436 21.41 -23.08 -5.84
N PHE A 437 21.64 -21.85 -6.32
CA PHE A 437 22.37 -21.59 -7.56
C PHE A 437 23.83 -22.05 -7.48
N ARG A 438 24.52 -21.81 -6.35
CA ARG A 438 25.88 -22.33 -6.13
C ARG A 438 25.90 -23.85 -6.13
N LYS A 439 24.92 -24.53 -5.53
CA LYS A 439 24.80 -26.00 -5.58
C LYS A 439 24.51 -26.50 -7.00
N LEU A 440 23.69 -25.78 -7.77
CA LEU A 440 23.40 -26.10 -9.17
C LEU A 440 24.63 -25.93 -10.06
N LEU A 441 25.46 -24.90 -9.81
CA LEU A 441 26.66 -24.57 -10.57
C LEU A 441 27.89 -25.39 -10.15
N LEU A 442 28.04 -25.72 -8.86
CA LEU A 442 29.16 -26.51 -8.33
C LEU A 442 29.00 -28.02 -8.56
N GLY A 443 27.82 -28.50 -8.93
CA GLY A 443 27.59 -29.90 -9.33
C GLY A 443 28.13 -30.27 -10.71
N ARG A 444 28.83 -29.37 -11.41
CA ARG A 444 29.50 -29.58 -12.70
C ARG A 444 31.00 -29.25 -12.64
N ARG A 445 31.74 -29.96 -11.80
CA ARG A 445 33.19 -30.16 -12.01
C ARG A 445 33.48 -31.65 -12.10
#